data_AF-A0A7Z9IWU0-F1
#
_entry.id   AF-A0A7Z9IWU0-F1
#
_cell.length_a   1.000
_cell.length_b   1.000
_cell.length_c   1.000
_cell.angle_alpha   90.00
_cell.angle_beta   90.00
_cell.angle_gamma   90.00
#
_symmetry.space_group_name_H-M   'P 1'
#
loop_
_entity.id
_entity.type
_entity.pdbx_description
1 polymer ?
#
loop_
_entity_poly.entity_id
_entity_poly.type
_entity_poly.pdbx_seq_one_letter_code
_entity_poly.pdbx_strand_id
1 'polypeptide(L)'
;MSDKTKTNSSLFSKPNLEGYAISADSPPTDQVDDQGRFQCGDLNIRIDREGTWFYNGTPIGRMELVQLFSSVLHKDHDDRYWLVTPAEKGKIIVEDAPFMA
;
A
#
# COMPACT_ATOMS: atom_id res chain seq x y z
N MET A 1 45.33 0.51 15.94
CA MET A 1 44.43 -0.65 15.68
C MET A 1 43.72 -0.95 17.00
N SER A 2 42.42 -0.79 17.19
CA SER A 2 41.30 -0.99 16.27
C SER A 2 40.08 -0.18 16.70
N ASP A 3 39.44 0.48 15.73
CA ASP A 3 38.04 0.92 15.76
C ASP A 3 37.11 -0.27 15.97
N LYS A 4 36.04 -0.10 16.79
CA LYS A 4 34.70 -0.68 16.58
C LYS A 4 33.61 0.18 17.23
N THR A 5 33.08 1.10 16.44
CA THR A 5 31.66 1.44 16.25
C THR A 5 30.67 0.94 17.31
N LYS A 6 30.09 1.87 18.09
CA LYS A 6 28.83 1.63 18.82
C LYS A 6 27.67 1.66 17.82
N THR A 7 27.10 0.49 17.57
CA THR A 7 25.86 0.28 16.81
C THR A 7 24.70 1.00 17.48
N ASN A 8 24.01 1.86 16.74
CA ASN A 8 22.77 2.51 17.17
C ASN A 8 21.68 1.45 17.39
N SER A 9 21.17 1.38 18.62
CA SER A 9 20.00 0.61 19.01
C SER A 9 18.74 1.23 18.39
N SER A 10 18.26 0.65 17.30
CA SER A 10 16.96 0.96 16.69
C SER A 10 15.83 0.54 17.63
N LEU A 11 14.93 1.49 17.92
CA LEU A 11 13.81 1.42 18.87
C LEU A 11 12.61 0.57 18.41
N PHE A 12 12.79 -0.35 17.47
CA PHE A 12 11.74 -1.31 17.12
C PHE A 12 11.90 -2.57 17.98
N SER A 13 11.44 -2.48 19.23
CA SER A 13 11.22 -3.67 20.04
C SER A 13 10.15 -4.50 19.34
N LYS A 14 10.54 -5.64 18.77
CA LYS A 14 9.59 -6.63 18.22
C LYS A 14 8.64 -7.02 19.36
N PRO A 15 7.31 -7.04 19.16
CA PRO A 15 6.42 -7.54 20.19
C PRO A 15 6.75 -9.00 20.48
N ASN A 16 6.86 -9.33 21.77
CA ASN A 16 7.08 -10.69 22.23
C ASN A 16 5.82 -11.51 21.93
N LEU A 17 5.90 -12.43 20.97
CA LEU A 17 4.79 -13.27 20.50
C LEU A 17 4.60 -14.56 21.32
N GLU A 18 5.35 -14.74 22.40
CA GLU A 18 5.46 -15.99 23.16
C GLU A 18 4.23 -16.34 24.04
N GLY A 19 3.08 -15.69 23.81
CA GLY A 19 1.89 -15.89 24.66
C GLY A 19 0.52 -15.64 24.01
N TYR A 20 0.42 -15.38 22.69
CA TYR A 20 -0.89 -15.29 22.05
C TYR A 20 -1.37 -16.70 21.72
N ALA A 21 -2.16 -17.28 22.62
CA ALA A 21 -2.94 -18.47 22.31
C ALA A 21 -3.83 -18.15 21.11
N ILE A 22 -3.56 -18.81 19.98
CA ILE A 22 -4.39 -18.83 18.77
C ILE A 22 -5.79 -19.34 19.14
N SER A 23 -6.69 -18.42 19.51
CA SER A 23 -8.12 -18.67 19.60
C SER A 23 -8.69 -18.68 18.18
N ALA A 24 -9.62 -19.61 17.91
CA ALA A 24 -10.28 -19.79 16.62
C ALA A 24 -11.15 -18.59 16.14
N ASP A 25 -11.05 -17.46 16.83
CA ASP A 25 -11.73 -16.18 16.54
C ASP A 25 -10.71 -15.07 16.19
N SER A 26 -9.45 -15.43 15.95
CA SER A 26 -8.44 -14.52 15.41
C SER A 26 -8.82 -14.15 13.97
N PRO A 27 -8.76 -12.86 13.58
CA PRO A 27 -9.02 -12.47 12.20
C PRO A 27 -8.07 -13.24 11.28
N PRO A 28 -8.54 -13.70 10.10
CA PRO A 28 -7.74 -14.52 9.21
C PRO A 28 -6.44 -13.77 8.89
N THR A 29 -5.31 -14.35 9.26
CA THR A 29 -3.97 -13.74 9.17
C THR A 29 -3.47 -13.62 7.72
N ASP A 30 -4.35 -13.85 6.74
CA ASP A 30 -4.04 -13.94 5.31
C ASP A 30 -4.19 -12.61 4.55
N GLN A 31 -4.37 -11.48 5.23
CA GLN A 31 -4.66 -10.19 4.58
C GLN A 31 -3.62 -9.11 4.91
N VAL A 32 -2.37 -9.47 5.22
CA VAL A 32 -1.29 -8.49 5.41
C VAL A 32 -0.13 -8.71 4.46
N ASP A 33 0.50 -7.64 3.98
CA ASP A 33 1.72 -7.70 3.14
C ASP A 33 2.99 -7.85 4.00
N ASP A 34 4.17 -7.99 3.37
CA ASP A 34 5.47 -8.12 4.05
C ASP A 34 5.85 -6.91 4.92
N GLN A 35 5.12 -5.79 4.78
CA GLN A 35 5.30 -4.57 5.57
C GLN A 35 4.22 -4.43 6.65
N GLY A 36 3.35 -5.45 6.82
CA GLY A 36 2.27 -5.47 7.80
C GLY A 36 1.04 -4.65 7.39
N ARG A 37 0.91 -4.25 6.12
CA ARG A 37 -0.24 -3.48 5.63
C ARG A 37 -1.40 -4.38 5.29
N PHE A 38 -2.62 -3.96 5.61
CA PHE A 38 -3.82 -4.68 5.21
C PHE A 38 -4.01 -4.68 3.68
N GLN A 39 -4.31 -5.84 3.11
CA GLN A 39 -4.57 -6.00 1.69
C GLN A 39 -6.07 -5.80 1.41
N CYS A 40 -6.43 -4.66 0.83
CA CYS A 40 -7.81 -4.33 0.48
C CYS A 40 -8.31 -4.99 -0.83
N GLY A 41 -7.46 -5.75 -1.53
CA GLY A 41 -7.81 -6.35 -2.82
C GLY A 41 -7.93 -5.31 -3.95
N ASP A 42 -8.93 -5.46 -4.83
CA ASP A 42 -9.22 -4.53 -5.93
C ASP A 42 -10.13 -3.38 -5.45
N LEU A 43 -9.69 -2.13 -5.66
CA LEU A 43 -10.40 -0.94 -5.21
C LEU A 43 -11.46 -0.43 -6.19
N ASN A 44 -11.64 -1.05 -7.36
CA ASN A 44 -12.48 -0.54 -8.46
C ASN A 44 -12.15 0.91 -8.86
N ILE A 45 -10.88 1.29 -8.68
CA ILE A 45 -10.32 2.54 -9.16
C ILE A 45 -9.61 2.27 -10.48
N ARG A 46 -9.88 3.11 -11.48
CA ARG A 46 -9.27 3.04 -12.80
C ARG A 46 -8.76 4.40 -13.23
N ILE A 47 -7.59 4.44 -13.84
CA ILE A 47 -7.05 5.60 -14.56
C ILE A 47 -7.09 5.27 -16.06
N ASP A 48 -7.84 6.05 -16.84
CA ASP A 48 -7.88 5.89 -18.30
C ASP A 48 -6.63 6.48 -18.98
N ARG A 49 -6.56 6.38 -20.31
CA ARG A 49 -5.42 6.86 -21.10
C ARG A 49 -5.27 8.38 -21.07
N GLU A 50 -6.37 9.08 -20.82
CA GLU A 50 -6.46 10.53 -20.69
C GLU A 50 -6.09 11.02 -19.29
N GLY A 51 -5.81 10.10 -18.35
CA GLY A 51 -5.48 10.40 -16.96
C GLY A 51 -6.71 10.68 -16.08
N THR A 52 -7.92 10.43 -16.58
CA THR A 52 -9.16 10.55 -15.80
C THR A 52 -9.25 9.41 -14.80
N TRP A 53 -9.46 9.77 -13.54
CA TRP A 53 -9.68 8.80 -12.48
C TRP A 53 -11.16 8.44 -12.41
N PHE A 54 -11.45 7.15 -12.26
CA PHE A 54 -12.79 6.61 -12.07
C PHE A 54 -12.84 5.82 -10.77
N TYR A 55 -13.97 5.92 -10.08
CA TYR A 55 -14.33 5.01 -8.99
C TYR A 55 -15.68 4.38 -9.31
N ASN A 56 -15.75 3.05 -9.31
CA ASN A 56 -16.95 2.30 -9.70
C ASN A 56 -17.54 2.78 -11.05
N GLY A 57 -16.66 3.07 -12.02
CA GLY A 57 -17.03 3.54 -13.36
C GLY A 57 -17.48 5.01 -13.45
N THR A 58 -17.53 5.75 -12.34
CA THR A 58 -17.89 7.18 -12.34
C THR A 58 -16.63 8.04 -12.29
N PRO A 59 -16.50 9.08 -13.15
CA PRO A 59 -15.32 9.95 -13.14
C PRO A 59 -15.25 10.79 -11.85
N ILE A 60 -14.04 10.90 -11.30
CA ILE A 60 -13.74 11.72 -10.12
C ILE A 60 -13.36 13.13 -10.60
N GLY A 61 -14.30 14.07 -10.50
CA GLY A 61 -14.07 15.46 -10.92
C GLY A 61 -13.34 16.35 -9.89
N ARG A 62 -13.08 15.84 -8.68
CA ARG A 62 -12.41 16.62 -7.61
C ARG A 62 -10.90 16.44 -7.69
N MET A 63 -10.22 17.47 -8.18
CA MET A 63 -8.77 17.45 -8.42
C MET A 63 -7.96 17.21 -7.14
N GLU A 64 -8.38 17.74 -6.00
CA GLU A 64 -7.68 17.52 -4.72
C GLU A 64 -7.69 16.04 -4.29
N LEU A 65 -8.78 15.32 -4.62
CA LEU A 65 -8.88 13.89 -4.34
C LEU A 65 -7.99 13.08 -5.29
N VAL A 66 -7.93 13.48 -6.56
CA VAL A 66 -7.01 12.89 -7.54
C VAL A 66 -5.56 13.09 -7.09
N GLN A 67 -5.20 14.27 -6.60
CA GLN A 67 -3.86 14.56 -6.07
C GLN A 67 -3.53 13.71 -4.85
N LEU A 68 -4.49 13.55 -3.92
CA LEU A 68 -4.32 12.68 -2.76
C LEU A 68 -4.01 11.24 -3.19
N PHE A 69 -4.81 10.65 -4.08
CA PHE A 69 -4.55 9.28 -4.54
C PHE A 69 -3.27 9.15 -5.35
N SER A 70 -2.94 10.15 -6.17
CA SER A 70 -1.69 10.20 -6.91
C SER A 70 -0.48 10.21 -5.98
N SER A 71 -0.56 10.85 -4.81
CA SER A 71 0.53 10.91 -3.84
C SER A 71 0.90 9.56 -3.20
N VAL A 72 -0.03 8.60 -3.27
CA VAL A 72 0.13 7.24 -2.71
C VAL A 72 0.13 6.18 -3.80
N LEU A 73 0.29 6.56 -5.06
CA LEU A 73 0.31 5.64 -6.19
C LEU A 73 1.71 5.04 -6.35
N HIS A 74 1.78 3.71 -6.34
CA HIS A 74 3.01 2.95 -6.51
C HIS A 74 2.87 1.91 -7.61
N LYS A 75 3.93 1.76 -8.40
CA LYS A 75 4.10 0.66 -9.35
C LYS A 75 5.02 -0.39 -8.73
N ASP A 76 4.66 -1.67 -8.82
CA ASP A 76 5.54 -2.76 -8.37
C ASP A 76 6.46 -3.28 -9.48
N HIS A 77 7.26 -4.30 -9.17
CA HIS A 77 8.21 -4.92 -10.09
C HIS A 77 7.54 -5.71 -11.23
N ASP A 78 6.27 -6.08 -11.09
CA ASP A 78 5.48 -6.81 -12.09
C ASP A 78 4.61 -5.86 -12.92
N ASP A 79 4.96 -4.57 -12.94
CA ASP A 79 4.24 -3.49 -13.61
C ASP A 79 2.78 -3.29 -13.15
N ARG A 80 2.41 -3.74 -11.94
CA ARG A 80 1.07 -3.53 -11.36
C ARG A 80 1.02 -2.24 -10.55
N TYR A 81 -0.15 -1.62 -10.51
CA TYR A 81 -0.38 -0.36 -9.81
C TYR A 81 -1.19 -0.55 -8.53
N TRP A 82 -0.80 0.21 -7.51
CA TRP A 82 -1.31 0.11 -6.14
C TRP A 82 -1.48 1.49 -5.52
N LEU A 83 -2.53 1.67 -4.73
CA LEU A 83 -2.57 2.74 -3.72
C LEU A 83 -2.03 2.19 -2.41
N VAL A 84 -0.99 2.82 -1.87
CA VAL A 84 -0.28 2.34 -0.68
C VAL A 84 -0.26 3.42 0.39
N THR A 85 -0.83 3.10 1.54
CA THR A 85 -0.76 3.92 2.76
C THR A 85 0.02 3.16 3.84
N PRO A 86 0.38 3.79 4.98
CA PRO A 86 1.01 3.06 6.08
C PRO A 86 0.18 1.89 6.62
N ALA A 87 -1.15 1.97 6.54
CA ALA A 87 -2.06 0.95 7.08
C ALA A 87 -2.49 -0.08 6.03
N GLU A 88 -2.61 0.33 4.76
CA GLU A 88 -3.34 -0.44 3.75
C GLU A 88 -2.66 -0.40 2.37
N LYS A 89 -2.92 -1.43 1.58
CA LYS A 89 -2.52 -1.52 0.17
C LYS A 89 -3.67 -2.08 -0.66
N GLY A 90 -4.03 -1.41 -1.75
CA GLY A 90 -5.08 -1.84 -2.67
C GLY A 90 -4.68 -1.70 -4.13
N LYS A 91 -5.15 -2.62 -4.97
CA LYS A 91 -4.86 -2.67 -6.40
C LYS A 91 -5.76 -1.72 -7.18
N ILE A 92 -5.22 -1.09 -8.22
CA ILE A 92 -5.98 -0.29 -9.18
C ILE A 92 -5.65 -0.70 -10.62
N ILE A 93 -6.46 -0.23 -11.56
CA ILE A 93 -6.23 -0.41 -12.99
C ILE A 93 -5.69 0.88 -13.59
N VAL A 94 -4.65 0.79 -14.41
CA VAL A 94 -4.11 1.92 -15.19
C VAL A 94 -4.00 1.45 -16.63
N GLU A 95 -4.66 2.14 -17.55
CA GLU A 95 -4.76 1.70 -18.95
C GLU A 95 -3.50 1.95 -19.79
N ASP A 96 -2.71 2.97 -19.43
CA ASP A 96 -1.49 3.33 -20.15
C ASP A 96 -0.39 3.81 -19.18
N ALA A 97 -0.34 5.12 -18.93
CA ALA A 97 0.56 5.72 -17.95
C ALA A 97 -0.25 6.47 -16.89
N PRO A 98 0.14 6.42 -15.61
CA PRO A 98 -0.56 7.16 -14.57
C PRO A 98 -0.31 8.68 -14.62
N PHE A 99 0.71 9.10 -15.38
CA PHE A 99 1.07 10.50 -15.58
C PHE A 99 1.39 10.71 -17.07
N MET A 100 0.79 11.73 -17.69
CA MET A 100 1.19 12.22 -19.01
C MET A 100 2.27 13.31 -18.83
N ALA A 101 3.30 13.28 -19.68
CA ALA A 101 4.43 14.23 -19.66
C ALA A 101 4.12 15.53 -20.41
#